data_AF-A0A916ED84-F1
#
_entry.id   AF-A0A916ED84-F1
#
_cell.length_a   1.000
_cell.length_b   1.000
_cell.length_c   1.000
_cell.angle_alpha   90.00
_cell.angle_beta   90.00
_cell.angle_gamma   90.00
#
_symmetry.space_group_name_H-M   'P 1'
#
loop_
_entity.id
_entity.type
_entity.pdbx_description
1 polymer ?
#
loop_
_entity_poly.entity_id
_entity_poly.type
_entity_poly.pdbx_seq_one_letter_code
_entity_poly.pdbx_strand_id
1 'polypeptide(L)'
;MPPTCLQKTKRERTAINIDIKKEICEYMLANTGPGKPIMELDIDRSTITKIWQSREKWLTTLSNSNIFRYHSVQFPELDKALQIWMSQAVSAGLPLTDAILQQKGLELAQMLNISED
;
A
#
# COMPACT_ATOMS: atom_id res chain seq x y z
N MET A 1 -36.64 -6.19 -28.99
CA MET A 1 -35.22 -6.62 -29.00
C MET A 1 -34.57 -6.14 -27.71
N PRO A 2 -33.95 -7.01 -26.89
CA PRO A 2 -33.17 -6.55 -25.75
C PRO A 2 -31.75 -6.16 -26.21
N PRO A 3 -31.10 -5.18 -25.57
CA PRO A 3 -29.72 -4.85 -25.89
C PRO A 3 -28.78 -5.92 -25.33
N THR A 4 -27.85 -6.36 -26.16
CA THR A 4 -26.82 -7.34 -25.83
C THR A 4 -25.94 -6.81 -24.68
N CYS A 5 -26.04 -7.43 -23.50
CA CYS A 5 -25.10 -7.18 -22.41
C CYS A 5 -23.70 -7.62 -22.87
N LEU A 6 -22.85 -6.65 -23.23
CA LEU A 6 -21.42 -6.82 -23.47
C LEU A 6 -20.80 -7.44 -22.21
N GLN A 7 -20.48 -8.73 -22.30
CA GLN A 7 -19.78 -9.47 -21.27
C GLN A 7 -18.39 -8.84 -21.11
N LYS A 8 -18.22 -8.01 -20.08
CA LYS A 8 -16.91 -7.50 -19.70
C LYS A 8 -16.04 -8.71 -19.35
N THR A 9 -15.08 -9.02 -20.21
CA THR A 9 -14.03 -9.99 -19.91
C THR A 9 -13.39 -9.58 -18.58
N LYS A 10 -13.25 -10.55 -17.68
CA LYS A 10 -12.76 -10.33 -16.31
C LYS A 10 -11.29 -9.88 -16.42
N ARG A 11 -11.06 -8.56 -16.41
CA ARG A 11 -9.71 -7.98 -16.46
C ARG A 11 -8.92 -8.49 -15.26
N GLU A 12 -7.74 -9.05 -15.52
CA GLU A 12 -6.81 -9.42 -14.46
C GLU A 12 -6.36 -8.16 -13.72
N ARG A 13 -6.29 -8.26 -12.39
CA ARG A 13 -5.90 -7.13 -11.54
C ARG A 13 -4.39 -7.09 -11.42
N THR A 14 -3.75 -6.14 -12.09
CA THR A 14 -2.32 -5.87 -11.92
C THR A 14 -2.08 -4.99 -10.69
N ALA A 15 -1.11 -5.36 -9.86
CA ALA A 15 -0.67 -4.52 -8.75
C ALA A 15 0.17 -3.35 -9.31
N ILE A 16 -0.21 -2.12 -8.97
CA ILE A 16 0.51 -0.91 -9.38
C ILE A 16 1.26 -0.37 -8.16
N ASN A 17 2.58 -0.20 -8.32
CA ASN A 17 3.47 0.35 -7.30
C ASN A 17 3.04 1.78 -6.89
N ILE A 18 3.28 2.15 -5.64
CA ILE A 18 3.01 3.51 -5.14
C ILE A 18 3.83 4.55 -5.90
N ASP A 19 5.06 4.25 -6.30
CA ASP A 19 5.90 5.19 -7.06
C ASP A 19 5.29 5.55 -8.41
N ILE A 20 4.76 4.55 -9.13
CA ILE A 20 4.07 4.77 -10.40
C ILE A 20 2.80 5.62 -10.19
N LYS A 21 2.06 5.39 -9.09
CA LYS A 21 0.88 6.21 -8.76
C LYS A 21 1.26 7.65 -8.45
N LYS A 22 2.39 7.86 -7.76
CA LYS A 22 2.92 9.17 -7.43
C LYS A 22 3.42 9.90 -8.67
N GLU A 23 4.16 9.23 -9.55
CA GLU A 23 4.60 9.75 -10.85
C GLU A 23 3.40 10.21 -11.70
N ILE A 24 2.32 9.41 -11.74
CA ILE A 24 1.07 9.80 -12.41
C ILE A 24 0.48 11.08 -11.79
N CYS A 25 0.45 11.19 -10.46
CA CYS A 25 -0.07 12.38 -9.77
C CYS A 25 0.82 13.61 -10.01
N GLU A 26 2.14 13.46 -9.98
CA GLU A 26 3.10 14.53 -10.25
C GLU A 26 3.00 15.00 -11.71
N TYR A 27 2.88 14.07 -12.66
CA TYR A 27 2.67 14.38 -14.08
C TYR A 27 1.37 15.18 -14.29
N MET A 28 0.27 14.72 -13.70
CA MET A 28 -1.03 15.39 -13.79
C MET A 28 -1.04 16.76 -13.10
N LEU A 29 -0.22 16.97 -12.07
CA LEU A 29 -0.04 18.27 -11.41
C LEU A 29 0.85 19.22 -12.22
N ALA A 30 1.95 18.70 -12.77
CA ALA A 30 2.90 19.49 -13.57
C ALA A 30 2.28 19.98 -14.89
N ASN A 31 1.20 19.33 -15.34
CA ASN A 31 0.38 19.63 -16.52
C ASN A 31 1.13 19.75 -17.86
N THR A 32 2.47 19.79 -17.88
CA THR A 32 3.43 19.77 -19.00
C THR A 32 4.86 19.71 -18.41
N GLY A 33 5.34 18.53 -18.00
CA GLY A 33 6.73 18.34 -17.53
C GLY A 33 7.37 17.07 -18.12
N PRO A 34 8.71 16.94 -18.18
CA PRO A 34 9.42 15.85 -18.87
C PRO A 34 9.45 14.55 -18.04
N GLY A 35 8.29 14.12 -17.54
CA GLY A 35 8.09 12.75 -17.02
C GLY A 35 7.76 11.78 -18.14
N LYS A 36 7.87 10.48 -17.90
CA LYS A 36 7.48 9.46 -18.88
C LYS A 36 6.04 9.71 -19.32
N PRO A 37 5.73 9.68 -20.63
CA PRO A 37 4.36 9.89 -21.07
C PRO A 37 3.50 8.79 -20.46
N ILE A 38 2.41 9.18 -19.79
CA ILE A 38 1.44 8.22 -19.20
C ILE A 38 0.95 7.19 -20.24
N MET A 39 1.05 7.51 -21.54
CA MET A 39 0.78 6.60 -22.66
C MET A 39 1.74 5.40 -22.77
N GLU A 40 2.97 5.48 -22.26
CA GLU A 40 3.92 4.35 -22.19
C GLU A 40 3.63 3.40 -21.03
N LEU A 41 2.89 3.86 -20.02
CA LEU A 41 2.40 3.00 -18.96
C LEU A 41 1.16 2.26 -19.49
N ASP A 42 1.21 0.92 -19.52
CA ASP A 42 0.06 0.08 -19.87
C ASP A 42 -1.01 0.10 -18.76
N ILE A 43 -1.54 1.29 -18.48
CA ILE A 43 -2.49 1.56 -17.42
C ILE A 43 -3.72 2.19 -18.07
N ASP A 44 -4.85 1.50 -17.90
CA ASP A 44 -6.14 1.95 -18.41
C ASP A 44 -6.50 3.35 -17.87
N ARG A 45 -7.07 4.21 -18.74
CA ARG A 45 -7.48 5.58 -18.40
C ARG A 45 -8.37 5.65 -17.16
N SER A 46 -9.27 4.69 -16.96
CA SER A 46 -10.12 4.64 -15.77
C SER A 46 -9.34 4.41 -14.48
N THR A 47 -8.21 3.70 -14.55
CA THR A 47 -7.28 3.49 -13.44
C THR A 47 -6.52 4.78 -13.14
N ILE A 48 -6.05 5.48 -14.17
CA ILE A 48 -5.40 6.80 -14.03
C ILE A 48 -6.34 7.80 -13.34
N THR A 49 -7.61 7.86 -13.75
CA THR A 49 -8.60 8.75 -13.10
C THR A 49 -8.82 8.39 -11.63
N LYS A 50 -8.89 7.09 -11.28
CA LYS A 50 -9.01 6.64 -9.89
C LYS A 50 -7.78 6.99 -9.05
N ILE A 51 -6.59 6.83 -9.61
CA ILE A 51 -5.33 7.22 -8.95
C ILE A 51 -5.34 8.73 -8.68
N TRP A 52 -5.71 9.53 -9.69
CA TRP A 52 -5.81 10.98 -9.58
C TRP A 52 -6.83 11.45 -8.53
N GLN A 53 -7.98 10.80 -8.41
CA GLN A 53 -8.98 11.12 -7.38
C GLN A 53 -8.42 10.94 -5.96
N SER A 54 -7.49 10.01 -5.76
CA SER A 54 -6.80 9.79 -4.49
C SER A 54 -5.42 10.46 -4.42
N ARG A 55 -5.16 11.51 -5.22
CA ARG A 55 -3.84 12.16 -5.32
C ARG A 55 -3.24 12.61 -3.99
N GLU A 56 -4.05 13.13 -3.08
CA GLU A 56 -3.57 13.62 -1.78
C GLU A 56 -2.88 12.50 -0.99
N LYS A 57 -3.46 11.28 -1.04
CA LYS A 57 -2.87 10.08 -0.44
C LYS A 57 -1.54 9.72 -1.10
N TRP A 58 -1.45 9.75 -2.43
CA TRP A 58 -0.25 9.31 -3.14
C TRP A 58 0.90 10.32 -3.05
N LEU A 59 0.59 11.61 -2.99
CA LEU A 59 1.59 12.68 -2.86
C LEU A 59 2.18 12.76 -1.44
N THR A 60 1.38 12.47 -0.42
CA THR A 60 1.82 12.46 0.99
C THR A 60 2.52 11.17 1.40
N THR A 61 2.34 10.07 0.66
CA THR A 61 3.01 8.80 0.96
C THR A 61 4.50 8.89 0.62
N LEU A 62 5.36 8.61 1.60
CA LEU A 62 6.79 8.47 1.36
C LEU A 62 7.03 7.23 0.48
N SER A 63 7.58 7.47 -0.70
CA SER A 63 7.93 6.46 -1.69
C SER A 63 8.99 5.50 -1.13
N ASN A 64 8.61 4.26 -0.92
CA ASN A 64 9.54 3.14 -0.74
C ASN A 64 9.32 2.19 -1.91
N SER A 65 10.40 1.86 -2.62
CA SER A 65 10.38 1.23 -3.95
C SER A 65 9.66 -0.12 -4.05
N ASN A 66 9.36 -0.75 -2.92
CA ASN A 66 8.73 -2.08 -2.85
C ASN A 66 7.30 -2.07 -2.27
N ILE A 67 6.70 -0.91 -2.00
CA ILE A 67 5.37 -0.85 -1.38
C ILE A 67 4.28 -0.73 -2.45
N PHE A 68 3.49 -1.80 -2.62
CA PHE A 68 2.35 -1.81 -3.54
C PHE A 68 1.03 -1.34 -2.90
N ARG A 69 0.91 -1.48 -1.58
CA ARG A 69 -0.29 -1.17 -0.82
C ARG A 69 0.07 -0.46 0.49
N TYR A 70 -0.61 0.64 0.73
CA TYR A 70 -0.62 1.29 2.04
C TYR A 70 -1.73 0.68 2.87
N HIS A 71 -1.38 0.03 3.98
CA HIS A 71 -2.32 -0.43 4.99
C HIS A 71 -2.34 0.60 6.12
N SER A 72 -3.52 1.16 6.42
CA SER A 72 -3.72 1.90 7.66
C SER A 72 -3.65 0.91 8.81
N VAL A 73 -2.65 1.07 9.67
CA VAL A 73 -2.50 0.21 10.84
C VAL A 73 -3.47 0.68 11.93
N GLN A 74 -4.29 -0.23 12.46
CA GLN A 74 -5.30 0.12 13.48
C GLN A 74 -4.65 0.57 14.80
N PHE A 75 -3.50 -0.03 15.14
CA PHE A 75 -2.74 0.25 16.36
C PHE A 75 -1.31 0.66 15.99
N PRO A 76 -1.06 1.93 15.62
CA PRO A 76 0.26 2.37 15.17
C PRO A 76 1.36 2.22 16.24
N GLU A 77 1.00 2.33 17.52
CA GLU A 77 1.93 2.17 18.63
C GLU A 77 2.37 0.72 18.81
N LEU A 78 1.42 -0.22 18.73
CA LEU A 78 1.69 -1.65 18.76
C LEU A 78 2.56 -2.09 17.58
N ASP A 79 2.27 -1.60 16.39
CA ASP A 79 3.05 -1.90 15.18
C ASP A 79 4.49 -1.41 15.29
N LYS A 80 4.72 -0.19 15.79
CA LYS A 80 6.07 0.32 16.06
C LYS A 80 6.80 -0.53 17.10
N ALA A 81 6.15 -0.89 18.20
CA ALA A 81 6.75 -1.73 19.23
C ALA A 81 7.14 -3.11 18.67
N LEU A 82 6.26 -3.70 17.85
CA LEU A 82 6.52 -4.98 17.19
C LEU A 82 7.66 -4.87 16.17
N GLN A 83 7.74 -3.79 15.40
CA GLN A 83 8.84 -3.53 14.47
C GLN A 83 10.20 -3.40 15.19
N ILE A 84 10.24 -2.69 16.32
CA ILE A 84 11.46 -2.57 17.13
C ILE A 84 11.88 -3.95 17.66
N TRP A 85 10.92 -4.70 18.21
CA TRP A 85 11.19 -6.04 18.73
C TRP A 85 11.66 -7.00 17.63
N MET A 86 11.01 -7.00 16.46
CA MET A 86 11.43 -7.83 15.31
C MET A 86 12.85 -7.49 14.87
N SER A 87 13.23 -6.21 14.84
CA SER A 87 14.59 -5.80 14.49
C SER A 87 15.63 -6.36 15.46
N GLN A 88 15.29 -6.39 16.76
CA GLN A 88 16.13 -7.00 17.80
C GLN A 88 16.18 -8.53 17.65
N ALA A 89 15.05 -9.18 17.38
CA ALA A 89 14.95 -10.63 17.20
C ALA A 89 15.76 -11.12 15.99
N VAL A 90 15.70 -10.40 14.86
CA VAL A 90 16.53 -10.67 13.68
C VAL A 90 18.02 -10.51 14.00
N SER A 91 18.39 -9.44 14.71
CA SER A 91 19.78 -9.21 15.13
C SER A 91 20.30 -10.30 16.08
N ALA A 92 19.41 -10.90 16.88
CA ALA A 92 19.71 -12.01 17.77
C ALA A 92 19.68 -13.39 17.06
N GLY A 93 19.35 -13.45 15.77
CA GLY A 93 19.23 -14.70 15.03
C GLY A 93 18.02 -15.57 15.42
N LEU A 94 17.00 -14.97 16.05
CA LEU A 94 15.78 -15.68 16.43
C LEU A 94 14.91 -15.97 15.19
N PRO A 95 14.36 -17.19 15.06
CA PRO A 95 13.43 -17.50 13.98
C PRO A 95 12.10 -16.75 14.19
N LEU A 96 11.75 -15.88 13.25
CA LEU A 96 10.45 -15.19 13.23
C LEU A 96 9.39 -16.12 12.63
N THR A 97 8.78 -16.94 13.49
CA THR A 97 7.59 -17.72 13.13
C THR A 97 6.31 -16.95 13.47
N ASP A 98 5.22 -17.26 12.77
CA ASP A 98 3.92 -16.64 12.99
C ASP A 98 3.46 -16.77 14.46
N ALA A 99 3.68 -17.93 15.08
CA ALA A 99 3.35 -18.16 16.49
C ALA A 99 4.10 -17.23 17.45
N ILE A 100 5.39 -17.00 17.22
CA ILE A 100 6.20 -16.11 18.06
C ILE A 100 5.74 -14.65 17.88
N LEU A 101 5.43 -14.25 16.65
CA LEU A 101 4.92 -12.91 16.34
C LEU A 101 3.56 -12.66 16.99
N GLN A 102 2.65 -13.65 16.96
CA GLN A 102 1.35 -13.56 17.64
C GLN A 102 1.52 -13.42 19.16
N GLN A 103 2.34 -14.27 19.77
CA GLN A 103 2.58 -14.21 21.21
C GLN A 103 3.17 -12.85 21.62
N LYS A 104 4.18 -12.36 20.88
CA LYS A 104 4.79 -11.07 21.15
C LYS A 104 3.86 -9.90 20.89
N GLY A 105 3.00 -9.99 19.88
CA GLY A 105 1.94 -9.03 19.62
C GLY A 105 0.99 -8.89 20.81
N LEU A 106 0.55 -10.01 21.38
CA LEU A 106 -0.32 -10.02 22.57
C LEU A 106 0.38 -9.42 23.79
N GLU A 107 1.63 -9.80 24.06
CA GLU A 107 2.42 -9.24 25.17
C GLU A 107 2.55 -7.71 25.03
N LEU A 108 2.86 -7.21 23.83
CA LEU A 108 2.97 -5.77 23.58
C LEU A 108 1.61 -5.06 23.66
N ALA A 109 0.53 -5.69 23.21
CA ALA A 109 -0.83 -5.13 23.31
C ALA A 109 -1.25 -4.97 24.78
N GLN A 110 -0.96 -5.98 25.62
CA GLN A 110 -1.18 -5.92 27.07
C GLN A 110 -0.36 -4.79 27.71
N MET A 111 0.91 -4.63 27.33
CA MET A 111 1.76 -3.55 27.84
C MET A 111 1.25 -2.16 27.46
N LEU A 112 0.63 -2.02 26.28
CA LEU A 112 0.04 -0.78 25.80
C LEU A 112 -1.41 -0.57 26.29
N ASN A 113 -1.93 -1.47 27.12
CA ASN A 113 -3.31 -1.45 27.62
C ASN A 113 -4.35 -1.36 26.49
N ILE A 114 -4.04 -1.99 25.36
CA ILE A 114 -4.97 -2.17 24.23
C ILE A 114 -5.74 -3.45 24.54
N SER A 115 -6.89 -3.32 25.20
CA SER A 115 -7.78 -4.43 25.50
C SER A 115 -8.62 -4.82 24.29
N GLU A 116 -8.91 -6.12 24.13
CA GLU A 116 -9.99 -6.61 23.28
C GLU A 116 -11.33 -6.17 23.88
N ASP A 117 -11.91 -5.08 23.37
CA ASP A 117 -13.35 -4.78 23.49
C ASP A 117 -14.09 -5.26 22.24
#